data_AF-C2BDV0-F1
#
_entry.id   AF-C2BDV0-F1
#
_cell.length_a   1.000
_cell.length_b   1.000
_cell.length_c   1.000
_cell.angle_alpha   90.00
_cell.angle_beta   90.00
_cell.angle_gamma   90.00
#
_symmetry.space_group_name_H-M   'P 1'
#
loop_
_entity.id
_entity.type
_entity.pdbx_description
1 polymer ?
#
loop_
_entity_poly.entity_id
_entity_poly.type
_entity_poly.pdbx_seq_one_letter_code
_entity_poly.pdbx_strand_id
1 'polypeptide(L)'
;MKEIFKEFSEVKGEYVEEIAGQSRFAYSISNSDDLFEIEETVKIVGFYKGNEICFYDYKTSEIYRPFDLKKNIAYGRVIFIDNSFYILQVDFDEGLANIYKYYPGEILEKITDYKVKDLSTYNLELVGLDLHLISQDSETLEIYYPYRKTIKLEVSESALFIDDGKVYINRWIEEGWDDEKDEAGEDYKYYDKLIIKDFDSNIIEERLGSLHQSPDGTWWLA
;
A
#
# COMPACT_ATOMS: atom_id res chain seq x y z
N MET A 1 -3.07 -0.67 -40.92
CA MET A 1 -2.74 -1.46 -39.71
C MET A 1 -3.36 -0.69 -38.55
N LYS A 2 -4.25 -1.30 -37.76
CA LYS A 2 -4.81 -0.61 -36.58
C LYS A 2 -3.69 -0.53 -35.56
N GLU A 3 -3.35 0.68 -35.13
CA GLU A 3 -2.36 0.88 -34.07
C GLU A 3 -2.89 0.19 -32.80
N ILE A 4 -2.13 -0.77 -32.28
CA ILE A 4 -2.55 -1.62 -31.15
C ILE A 4 -2.09 -1.07 -29.80
N PHE A 5 -1.31 0.03 -29.80
CA PHE A 5 -0.82 0.70 -28.61
C PHE A 5 -0.91 2.22 -28.78
N LYS A 6 -0.81 2.92 -27.65
CA LYS A 6 -0.65 4.37 -27.57
C LYS A 6 0.56 4.67 -26.71
N GLU A 7 1.21 5.79 -26.97
CA GLU A 7 2.33 6.27 -26.17
C GLU A 7 1.86 7.42 -25.26
N PHE A 8 2.50 7.51 -24.10
CA PHE A 8 2.46 8.72 -23.27
C PHE A 8 3.43 9.76 -23.83
N SER A 9 3.37 11.00 -23.33
CA SER A 9 4.27 12.08 -23.74
C SER A 9 5.75 11.78 -23.48
N GLU A 10 6.05 10.77 -22.64
CA GLU A 10 7.37 10.21 -22.41
C GLU A 10 7.29 8.70 -22.15
N VAL A 11 8.28 7.93 -22.63
CA VAL A 11 8.36 6.47 -22.45
C VAL A 11 9.68 6.09 -21.78
N LYS A 12 9.61 5.66 -20.51
CA LYS A 12 10.78 5.30 -19.68
C LYS A 12 10.95 3.79 -19.44
N GLY A 13 10.00 2.96 -19.87
CA GLY A 13 10.02 1.52 -19.62
C GLY A 13 9.68 1.12 -18.18
N GLU A 14 8.99 2.00 -17.44
CA GLU A 14 8.50 1.73 -16.09
C GLU A 14 7.22 0.89 -16.10
N TYR A 15 7.01 0.11 -15.05
CA TYR A 15 5.74 -0.57 -14.81
C TYR A 15 4.69 0.46 -14.36
N VAL A 16 3.52 0.42 -14.98
CA VAL A 16 2.41 1.34 -14.71
C VAL A 16 1.31 0.57 -13.99
N GLU A 17 1.00 1.01 -12.78
CA GLU A 17 0.01 0.43 -11.89
C GLU A 17 -1.32 1.17 -11.96
N GLU A 18 -2.41 0.41 -12.05
CA GLU A 18 -3.76 0.95 -11.93
C GLU A 18 -4.06 1.34 -10.47
N ILE A 19 -4.84 2.41 -10.30
CA ILE A 19 -5.27 2.87 -8.98
C ILE A 19 -6.76 2.54 -8.85
N ALA A 20 -7.10 1.61 -7.95
CA ALA A 20 -8.48 1.16 -7.78
C ALA A 20 -9.42 2.32 -7.42
N GLY A 21 -10.66 2.26 -7.89
CA GLY A 21 -11.69 3.29 -7.67
C GLY A 21 -11.79 4.32 -8.79
N GLN A 22 -10.93 4.24 -9.81
CA GLN A 22 -10.95 5.11 -10.97
C GLN A 22 -10.30 4.43 -12.19
N SER A 23 -10.50 4.97 -13.38
CA SER A 23 -10.00 4.37 -14.64
C SER A 23 -9.27 5.36 -15.55
N ARG A 24 -8.97 6.58 -15.05
CA ARG A 24 -8.40 7.66 -15.88
C ARG A 24 -6.89 7.70 -15.75
N PHE A 25 -6.40 7.60 -14.53
CA PHE A 25 -5.01 7.71 -14.18
C PHE A 25 -4.44 6.35 -13.78
N ALA A 26 -3.16 6.19 -14.03
CA ALA A 26 -2.34 5.15 -13.45
C ALA A 26 -1.09 5.81 -12.84
N TYR A 27 -0.27 5.07 -12.13
CA TYR A 27 0.96 5.62 -11.55
C TYR A 27 2.15 4.66 -11.66
N SER A 28 3.34 5.19 -11.45
CA SER A 28 4.56 4.41 -11.26
C SER A 28 5.37 4.99 -10.11
N ILE A 29 6.17 4.15 -9.45
CA ILE A 29 7.25 4.55 -8.56
C ILE A 29 8.52 3.89 -9.08
N SER A 30 9.49 4.70 -9.50
CA SER A 30 10.74 4.19 -10.07
C SER A 30 11.67 3.59 -9.01
N ASN A 31 12.27 2.43 -9.26
CA ASN A 31 13.13 1.74 -8.28
C ASN A 31 12.41 1.56 -6.92
N SER A 32 11.17 1.08 -6.94
CA SER A 32 10.40 0.81 -5.73
C SER A 32 11.11 -0.27 -4.90
N ASP A 33 11.58 0.13 -3.72
CA ASP A 33 12.06 -0.76 -2.66
C ASP A 33 11.17 -0.53 -1.42
N ASP A 34 11.13 -1.48 -0.51
CA ASP A 34 10.33 -1.34 0.72
C ASP A 34 10.88 -0.22 1.60
N LEU A 35 9.99 0.58 2.22
CA LEU A 35 10.40 1.73 3.04
C LEU A 35 11.34 1.33 4.19
N PHE A 36 11.19 0.12 4.73
CA PHE A 36 12.09 -0.47 5.71
C PHE A 36 13.50 -0.68 5.16
N GLU A 37 13.63 -1.33 4.00
CA GLU A 37 14.93 -1.57 3.34
C GLU A 37 15.62 -0.26 2.96
N ILE A 38 14.84 0.75 2.54
CA ILE A 38 15.35 2.08 2.25
C ILE A 38 15.88 2.74 3.54
N GLU A 39 15.15 2.64 4.65
CA GLU A 39 15.59 3.16 5.94
C GLU A 39 16.91 2.52 6.38
N GLU A 40 17.03 1.19 6.26
CA GLU A 40 18.27 0.46 6.54
C GLU A 40 19.42 0.88 5.61
N THR A 41 19.14 1.04 4.32
CA THR A 41 20.11 1.50 3.33
C THR A 41 20.64 2.88 3.68
N VAL A 42 19.78 3.83 4.04
CA VAL A 42 20.20 5.17 4.47
C VAL A 42 21.04 5.10 5.74
N LYS A 43 20.70 4.23 6.70
CA LYS A 43 21.48 4.06 7.95
C LYS A 43 22.86 3.44 7.71
N ILE A 44 22.97 2.45 6.83
CA ILE A 44 24.21 1.67 6.60
C ILE A 44 25.12 2.35 5.57
N VAL A 45 24.55 2.73 4.41
CA VAL A 45 25.28 3.29 3.27
C VAL A 45 25.39 4.81 3.38
N GLY A 46 24.48 5.45 4.12
CA GLY A 46 24.43 6.91 4.31
C GLY A 46 23.56 7.64 3.30
N PHE A 47 23.06 6.96 2.25
CA PHE A 47 22.09 7.54 1.32
C PHE A 47 21.30 6.49 0.53
N TYR A 48 20.14 6.93 0.06
CA TYR A 48 19.30 6.34 -0.98
C TYR A 48 19.14 7.35 -2.11
N LYS A 49 19.16 6.89 -3.37
CA LYS A 49 19.10 7.79 -4.54
C LYS A 49 17.80 8.62 -4.58
N GLY A 50 16.74 8.09 -3.98
CA GLY A 50 15.37 8.59 -4.13
C GLY A 50 14.64 7.88 -5.27
N ASN A 51 13.32 7.90 -5.21
CA ASN A 51 12.45 7.46 -6.29
C ASN A 51 11.61 8.61 -6.86
N GLU A 52 11.19 8.47 -8.11
CA GLU A 52 10.27 9.37 -8.80
C GLU A 52 8.90 8.72 -8.84
N ILE A 53 7.86 9.46 -8.47
CA ILE A 53 6.46 9.09 -8.61
C ILE A 53 5.83 9.84 -9.80
N CYS A 54 5.22 9.10 -10.72
CA CYS A 54 4.57 9.64 -11.91
C CYS A 54 3.10 9.25 -11.95
N PHE A 55 2.23 10.15 -12.44
CA PHE A 55 0.84 9.87 -12.78
C PHE A 55 0.65 9.95 -14.29
N TYR A 56 -0.01 8.95 -14.87
CA TYR A 56 -0.22 8.78 -16.30
C TYR A 56 -1.69 8.99 -16.64
N ASP A 57 -2.04 9.98 -17.45
CA ASP A 57 -3.43 10.23 -17.86
C ASP A 57 -3.75 9.51 -19.17
N TYR A 58 -4.51 8.41 -19.11
CA TYR A 58 -4.92 7.66 -20.30
C TYR A 58 -5.79 8.47 -21.28
N LYS A 59 -6.39 9.58 -20.81
CA LYS A 59 -7.22 10.44 -21.64
C LYS A 59 -6.40 11.40 -22.50
N THR A 60 -5.30 11.93 -21.96
CA THR A 60 -4.50 12.99 -22.60
C THR A 60 -3.13 12.53 -23.05
N SER A 61 -2.69 11.34 -22.64
CA SER A 61 -1.32 10.85 -22.76
C SER A 61 -0.29 11.68 -21.97
N GLU A 62 -0.71 12.62 -21.13
CA GLU A 62 0.21 13.44 -20.32
C GLU A 62 0.69 12.71 -19.07
N ILE A 63 1.90 13.06 -18.64
CA ILE A 63 2.53 12.56 -17.42
C ILE A 63 2.69 13.70 -16.43
N TYR A 64 2.26 13.47 -15.20
CA TYR A 64 2.32 14.43 -14.10
C TYR A 64 3.31 13.95 -13.04
N ARG A 65 4.18 14.85 -12.60
CA ARG A 65 5.19 14.60 -11.56
C ARG A 65 4.93 15.54 -10.39
N PRO A 66 4.24 15.09 -9.33
CA PRO A 66 3.93 15.96 -8.21
C PRO A 66 5.18 16.41 -7.46
N PHE A 67 6.27 15.64 -7.51
CA PHE A 67 7.50 15.94 -6.78
C PHE A 67 8.73 15.88 -7.69
N ASP A 68 9.74 16.67 -7.36
CA ASP A 68 11.09 16.52 -7.90
C ASP A 68 11.78 15.29 -7.29
N LEU A 69 12.58 14.59 -8.09
CA LEU A 69 13.45 13.52 -7.59
C LEU A 69 14.48 14.10 -6.61
N LYS A 70 14.50 13.56 -5.39
CA LYS A 70 15.41 13.96 -4.33
C LYS A 70 16.00 12.75 -3.62
N LYS A 71 17.30 12.82 -3.31
CA LYS A 71 18.01 11.84 -2.49
C LYS A 71 17.30 11.69 -1.14
N ASN A 72 17.29 10.48 -0.60
CA ASN A 72 16.72 10.15 0.72
C ASN A 72 15.21 10.43 0.84
N ILE A 73 14.48 10.57 -0.27
CA ILE A 73 13.02 10.63 -0.29
C ILE A 73 12.47 9.40 -1.01
N ALA A 74 11.51 8.73 -0.38
CA ALA A 74 10.80 7.59 -0.93
C ALA A 74 9.28 7.79 -0.90
N TYR A 75 8.56 7.17 -1.83
CA TYR A 75 7.10 7.15 -1.86
C TYR A 75 6.54 5.74 -1.59
N GLY A 76 5.43 5.67 -0.88
CA GLY A 76 4.61 4.46 -0.76
C GLY A 76 3.51 4.38 -1.82
N ARG A 77 2.74 3.29 -1.80
CA ARG A 77 1.60 3.07 -2.69
C ARG A 77 0.62 4.25 -2.68
N VAL A 78 0.04 4.55 -3.85
CA VAL A 78 -1.01 5.56 -4.01
C VAL A 78 -2.38 4.94 -3.81
N ILE A 79 -3.25 5.61 -3.05
CA ILE A 79 -4.68 5.25 -2.94
C ILE A 79 -5.58 6.37 -3.46
N PHE A 80 -6.81 6.03 -3.84
CA PHE A 80 -7.79 6.98 -4.36
C PHE A 80 -9.05 6.96 -3.50
N ILE A 81 -9.39 8.12 -2.92
CA ILE A 81 -10.55 8.32 -2.05
C ILE A 81 -11.19 9.64 -2.46
N ASP A 82 -12.53 9.66 -2.60
CA ASP A 82 -13.33 10.87 -2.86
C ASP A 82 -12.72 11.82 -3.91
N ASN A 83 -12.49 11.29 -5.12
CA ASN A 83 -11.92 12.03 -6.26
C ASN A 83 -10.50 12.58 -6.05
N SER A 84 -9.76 12.06 -5.08
CA SER A 84 -8.40 12.54 -4.77
C SER A 84 -7.43 11.38 -4.58
N PHE A 85 -6.19 11.57 -5.01
CA PHE A 85 -5.10 10.65 -4.74
C PHE A 85 -4.41 11.02 -3.44
N TYR A 86 -4.04 10.01 -2.66
CA TYR A 86 -3.28 10.17 -1.44
C TYR A 86 -1.92 9.49 -1.59
N ILE A 87 -0.88 10.23 -1.22
CA ILE A 87 0.51 9.83 -1.43
C ILE A 87 1.21 9.87 -0.07
N LEU A 88 1.81 8.74 0.32
CA LEU A 88 2.77 8.67 1.41
C LEU A 88 4.16 9.00 0.88
N GLN A 89 4.82 9.98 1.48
CA GLN A 89 6.22 10.31 1.23
C GLN A 89 7.00 10.17 2.53
N VAL A 90 8.14 9.48 2.51
CA VAL A 90 9.10 9.44 3.62
C VAL A 90 10.35 10.20 3.23
N ASP A 91 10.66 11.25 3.97
CA ASP A 91 11.91 11.99 3.90
C ASP A 91 12.83 11.52 5.03
N PHE A 92 13.87 10.77 4.68
CA PHE A 92 14.82 10.22 5.64
C PHE A 92 15.87 11.22 6.10
N ASP A 93 16.10 12.32 5.37
CA ASP A 93 17.00 13.40 5.80
C ASP A 93 16.31 14.26 6.88
N GLU A 94 15.02 14.56 6.72
CA GLU A 94 14.21 15.29 7.71
C GLU A 94 13.65 14.38 8.81
N GLY A 95 13.58 13.07 8.56
CA GLY A 95 12.97 12.09 9.47
C GLY A 95 11.46 12.24 9.58
N LEU A 96 10.79 12.56 8.45
CA LEU A 96 9.34 12.82 8.38
C LEU A 96 8.64 11.90 7.37
N ALA A 97 7.54 11.28 7.80
CA ALA A 97 6.56 10.66 6.93
C ALA A 97 5.41 11.65 6.72
N ASN A 98 5.14 12.01 5.48
CA ASN A 98 4.19 13.03 5.06
C ASN A 98 3.06 12.37 4.25
N ILE A 99 1.82 12.79 4.52
CA ILE A 99 0.66 12.41 3.72
C ILE A 99 0.22 13.61 2.91
N TYR A 100 0.17 13.44 1.59
CA TYR A 100 -0.31 14.46 0.67
C TYR A 100 -1.59 14.02 -0.01
N LYS A 101 -2.47 14.99 -0.26
CA LYS A 101 -3.60 14.88 -1.17
C LYS A 101 -3.22 15.55 -2.49
N TYR A 102 -3.57 14.90 -3.59
CA TYR A 102 -3.19 15.32 -4.93
C TYR A 102 -4.27 14.97 -5.96
N TYR A 103 -4.41 15.84 -6.96
CA TYR A 103 -5.05 15.49 -8.23
C TYR A 103 -4.13 15.95 -9.37
N PRO A 104 -3.86 15.12 -10.40
CA PRO A 104 -2.96 15.48 -11.49
C PRO A 104 -3.30 16.82 -12.14
N GLY A 105 -2.33 17.74 -12.11
CA GLY A 105 -2.45 19.11 -12.59
C GLY A 105 -2.87 20.15 -11.53
N GLU A 106 -3.20 19.72 -10.31
CA GLU A 106 -3.50 20.60 -9.18
C GLU A 106 -2.29 20.78 -8.26
N ILE A 107 -2.42 21.65 -7.25
CA ILE A 107 -1.39 21.88 -6.25
C ILE A 107 -1.46 20.77 -5.19
N LEU A 108 -0.31 20.22 -4.81
CA LEU A 108 -0.18 19.28 -3.69
C LEU A 108 -0.65 19.92 -2.37
N GLU A 109 -1.52 19.24 -1.66
CA GLU A 109 -1.98 19.63 -0.32
C GLU A 109 -1.36 18.68 0.72
N LYS A 110 -0.60 19.22 1.68
CA LYS A 110 -0.10 18.42 2.81
C LYS A 110 -1.23 18.23 3.84
N ILE A 111 -1.59 16.99 4.12
CA ILE A 111 -2.65 16.64 5.07
C ILE A 111 -2.10 16.58 6.50
N THR A 112 -0.99 15.87 6.69
CA THR A 112 -0.31 15.71 7.98
C THR A 112 1.12 15.20 7.80
N ASP A 113 1.89 15.21 8.88
CA ASP A 113 3.16 14.49 8.98
C ASP A 113 3.35 13.82 10.34
N TYR A 114 4.27 12.86 10.36
CA TYR A 114 4.72 12.13 11.53
C TYR A 114 6.24 12.02 11.51
N LYS A 115 6.86 11.99 12.69
CA LYS A 115 8.28 11.67 12.77
C LYS A 115 8.47 10.19 12.49
N VAL A 116 9.38 9.85 11.58
CA VAL A 116 9.67 8.46 11.20
C VAL A 116 10.06 7.62 12.42
N LYS A 117 10.79 8.19 13.38
CA LYS A 117 11.15 7.51 14.64
C LYS A 117 9.97 7.10 15.52
N ASP A 118 8.78 7.66 15.29
CA ASP A 118 7.55 7.37 16.03
C ASP A 118 6.62 6.43 15.21
N LEU A 119 7.17 5.82 14.15
CA LEU A 119 6.53 4.86 13.24
C LEU A 119 7.44 3.63 13.07
N SER A 120 6.86 2.51 12.64
CA SER A 120 7.59 1.44 11.96
C SER A 120 7.55 1.69 10.46
N THR A 121 8.68 1.56 9.76
CA THR A 121 8.75 1.60 8.29
C THR A 121 8.45 0.23 7.66
N TYR A 122 8.32 -0.83 8.47
CA TYR A 122 7.98 -2.16 8.01
C TYR A 122 6.51 -2.23 7.60
N ASN A 123 6.26 -2.51 6.32
CA ASN A 123 4.92 -2.47 5.70
C ASN A 123 4.15 -1.17 6.01
N LEU A 124 4.85 -0.02 6.05
CA LEU A 124 4.21 1.29 6.26
C LEU A 124 3.48 1.73 4.98
N GLU A 125 2.17 1.92 5.05
CA GLU A 125 1.36 2.22 3.87
C GLU A 125 0.08 3.00 4.18
N LEU A 126 -0.55 3.53 3.12
CA LEU A 126 -1.90 4.08 3.18
C LEU A 126 -2.90 3.02 2.75
N VAL A 127 -3.97 2.85 3.53
CA VAL A 127 -5.07 1.91 3.24
C VAL A 127 -6.42 2.53 3.52
N GLY A 128 -7.48 1.83 3.10
CA GLY A 128 -8.85 2.12 3.50
C GLY A 128 -9.74 2.70 2.40
N LEU A 129 -11.04 2.60 2.64
CA LEU A 129 -12.04 3.45 1.99
C LEU A 129 -12.05 4.85 2.64
N ASP A 130 -11.71 4.90 3.94
CA ASP A 130 -11.26 6.09 4.66
C ASP A 130 -9.74 6.11 4.75
N LEU A 131 -9.13 7.29 4.76
CA LEU A 131 -7.67 7.44 4.79
C LEU A 131 -7.07 6.99 6.13
N HIS A 132 -6.29 5.91 6.11
CA HIS A 132 -5.50 5.45 7.25
C HIS A 132 -4.02 5.35 6.88
N LEU A 133 -3.15 5.69 7.82
CA LEU A 133 -1.72 5.36 7.77
C LEU A 133 -1.49 4.21 8.73
N ILE A 134 -0.98 3.09 8.23
CA ILE A 134 -0.74 1.88 9.01
C ILE A 134 0.67 1.35 8.81
N SER A 135 1.15 0.56 9.76
CA SER A 135 2.23 -0.41 9.54
C SER A 135 1.82 -1.73 10.16
N GLN A 136 2.32 -2.85 9.65
CA GLN A 136 2.00 -4.16 10.20
C GLN A 136 3.17 -5.14 10.13
N ASP A 137 3.27 -5.98 11.15
CA ASP A 137 4.14 -7.15 11.20
C ASP A 137 3.31 -8.42 11.42
N SER A 138 3.97 -9.55 11.72
CA SER A 138 3.28 -10.83 11.92
C SER A 138 2.39 -10.90 13.16
N GLU A 139 2.44 -9.93 14.07
CA GLU A 139 1.69 -9.99 15.34
C GLU A 139 0.84 -8.74 15.58
N THR A 140 1.10 -7.65 14.88
CA THR A 140 0.47 -6.36 15.15
C THR A 140 0.18 -5.57 13.88
N LEU A 141 -0.97 -4.91 13.89
CA LEU A 141 -1.28 -3.78 13.03
C LEU A 141 -1.27 -2.51 13.89
N GLU A 142 -0.43 -1.56 13.51
CA GLU A 142 -0.36 -0.23 14.09
C GLU A 142 -1.09 0.76 13.19
N ILE A 143 -2.07 1.48 13.76
CA ILE A 143 -2.76 2.58 13.10
C ILE A 143 -2.19 3.88 13.64
N TYR A 144 -1.74 4.74 12.73
CA TYR A 144 -1.08 6.01 13.05
C TYR A 144 -1.94 7.23 12.75
N TYR A 145 -2.78 7.15 11.71
CA TYR A 145 -3.72 8.17 11.27
C TYR A 145 -5.07 7.51 10.95
N PRO A 146 -6.22 8.15 11.25
CA PRO A 146 -6.36 9.48 11.88
C PRO A 146 -6.23 9.47 13.42
N TYR A 147 -6.03 8.29 14.01
CA TYR A 147 -5.82 8.10 15.45
C TYR A 147 -4.78 7.00 15.69
N ARG A 148 -4.33 6.88 16.94
CA ARG A 148 -3.38 5.84 17.36
C ARG A 148 -4.11 4.64 17.96
N LYS A 149 -3.89 3.45 17.41
CA LYS A 149 -4.45 2.19 17.94
C LYS A 149 -3.59 1.02 17.46
N THR A 150 -3.42 0.03 18.33
CA THR A 150 -2.77 -1.25 18.01
C THR A 150 -3.82 -2.35 17.97
N ILE A 151 -3.79 -3.16 16.91
CA ILE A 151 -4.64 -4.34 16.73
C ILE A 151 -3.76 -5.58 16.72
N LYS A 152 -4.15 -6.60 17.46
CA LYS A 152 -3.42 -7.88 17.46
C LYS A 152 -3.75 -8.68 16.20
N LEU A 153 -2.71 -9.18 15.56
CA LEU A 153 -2.76 -10.12 14.44
C LEU A 153 -2.24 -11.49 14.90
N GLU A 154 -2.70 -12.53 14.23
CA GLU A 154 -2.02 -13.83 14.23
C GLU A 154 -0.97 -13.87 13.12
N VAL A 155 0.03 -14.76 13.23
CA VAL A 155 1.14 -14.89 12.24
C VAL A 155 0.65 -15.14 10.80
N SER A 156 -0.56 -15.70 10.66
CA SER A 156 -1.18 -15.96 9.36
C SER A 156 -2.08 -14.84 8.84
N GLU A 157 -2.22 -13.74 9.60
CA GLU A 157 -3.11 -12.64 9.29
C GLU A 157 -2.37 -11.45 8.68
N SER A 158 -3.01 -10.77 7.72
CA SER A 158 -2.54 -9.52 7.11
C SER A 158 -3.72 -8.59 6.89
N ALA A 159 -3.66 -7.40 7.47
CA ALA A 159 -4.69 -6.38 7.30
C ALA A 159 -4.65 -5.82 5.88
N LEU A 160 -5.82 -5.71 5.26
CA LEU A 160 -5.99 -5.21 3.90
C LEU A 160 -6.45 -3.76 3.89
N PHE A 161 -7.46 -3.44 4.71
CA PHE A 161 -8.01 -2.10 4.82
C PHE A 161 -8.85 -1.94 6.09
N ILE A 162 -9.15 -0.68 6.40
CA ILE A 162 -10.03 -0.28 7.51
C ILE A 162 -11.22 0.46 6.93
N ASP A 163 -12.42 0.11 7.40
CA ASP A 163 -13.68 0.75 7.02
C ASP A 163 -14.70 0.65 8.15
N ASP A 164 -15.39 1.75 8.46
CA ASP A 164 -16.46 1.84 9.47
C ASP A 164 -16.14 1.10 10.79
N GLY A 165 -14.98 1.40 11.37
CA GLY A 165 -14.55 0.86 12.66
C GLY A 165 -14.11 -0.61 12.64
N LYS A 166 -13.96 -1.20 11.45
CA LYS A 166 -13.61 -2.61 11.26
C LYS A 166 -12.30 -2.74 10.49
N VAL A 167 -11.52 -3.74 10.86
CA VAL A 167 -10.30 -4.12 10.15
C VAL A 167 -10.59 -5.37 9.34
N TYR A 168 -10.40 -5.28 8.02
CA TYR A 168 -10.57 -6.39 7.10
C TYR A 168 -9.22 -7.05 6.88
N ILE A 169 -9.15 -8.35 7.16
CA ILE A 169 -7.91 -9.10 7.28
C ILE A 169 -8.00 -10.32 6.38
N ASN A 170 -6.97 -10.56 5.59
CA ASN A 170 -6.74 -11.85 4.95
C ASN A 170 -6.02 -12.76 5.94
N ARG A 171 -6.46 -14.02 6.05
CA ARG A 171 -5.77 -15.04 6.82
C ARG A 171 -5.51 -16.25 5.95
N TRP A 172 -4.24 -16.57 5.70
CA TRP A 172 -3.90 -17.80 5.00
C TRP A 172 -4.05 -19.00 5.93
N ILE A 173 -4.58 -20.09 5.40
CA ILE A 173 -4.78 -21.35 6.10
C ILE A 173 -4.06 -22.44 5.32
N GLU A 174 -3.19 -23.16 6.00
CA GLU A 174 -2.47 -24.29 5.47
C GLU A 174 -2.81 -25.53 6.30
N GLU A 175 -3.40 -26.54 5.65
CA GLU A 175 -3.79 -27.82 6.24
C GLU A 175 -3.06 -28.95 5.52
N GLY A 176 -2.66 -29.98 6.26
CA GLY A 176 -2.05 -31.19 5.67
C GLY A 176 -0.58 -31.05 5.26
N TRP A 177 0.13 -30.03 5.77
CA TRP A 177 1.59 -29.94 5.68
C TRP A 177 2.27 -30.83 6.74
N ASP A 178 3.32 -31.56 6.35
CA ASP A 178 4.14 -32.38 7.26
C ASP A 178 5.44 -31.61 7.59
N ASP A 179 5.46 -30.95 8.75
CA ASP A 179 6.62 -30.17 9.22
C ASP A 179 7.88 -31.03 9.41
N GLU A 180 7.75 -32.33 9.71
CA GLU A 180 8.92 -33.20 9.95
C GLU A 180 9.62 -33.58 8.65
N LYS A 181 8.85 -33.74 7.57
CA LYS A 181 9.35 -34.12 6.26
C LYS A 181 9.52 -32.95 5.29
N ASP A 182 9.02 -31.78 5.65
CA ASP A 182 9.02 -30.58 4.80
C ASP A 182 8.29 -30.83 3.46
N GLU A 183 7.14 -31.55 3.52
CA GLU A 183 6.36 -31.90 2.33
C GLU A 183 4.84 -31.84 2.55
N ALA A 184 4.12 -31.58 1.45
CA ALA A 184 2.65 -31.59 1.44
C ALA A 184 2.11 -33.03 1.44
N GLY A 185 1.18 -33.33 2.36
CA GLY A 185 0.46 -34.61 2.41
C GLY A 185 -0.64 -34.74 1.34
N GLU A 186 -1.25 -35.93 1.26
CA GLU A 186 -2.31 -36.21 0.26
C GLU A 186 -3.57 -35.33 0.42
N ASP A 187 -3.85 -34.86 1.64
CA ASP A 187 -5.00 -34.00 1.96
C ASP A 187 -4.62 -32.50 2.02
N TYR A 188 -3.46 -32.11 1.48
CA TYR A 188 -2.96 -30.74 1.56
C TYR A 188 -3.92 -29.71 0.96
N LYS A 189 -4.14 -28.61 1.69
CA LYS A 189 -4.93 -27.46 1.24
C LYS A 189 -4.29 -26.17 1.71
N TYR A 190 -4.19 -25.24 0.78
CA TYR A 190 -3.85 -23.85 1.04
C TYR A 190 -4.99 -22.96 0.54
N TYR A 191 -5.56 -22.16 1.43
CA TYR A 191 -6.70 -21.30 1.11
C TYR A 191 -6.76 -20.11 2.07
N ASP A 192 -7.51 -19.08 1.69
CA ASP A 192 -7.68 -17.88 2.49
C ASP A 192 -9.02 -17.85 3.22
N LYS A 193 -9.02 -17.15 4.35
CA LYS A 193 -10.22 -16.69 5.03
C LYS A 193 -10.22 -15.17 5.14
N LEU A 194 -11.41 -14.59 5.03
CA LEU A 194 -11.69 -13.24 5.48
C LEU A 194 -11.93 -13.27 6.99
N ILE A 195 -11.11 -12.53 7.72
CA ILE A 195 -11.33 -12.19 9.13
C ILE A 195 -11.71 -10.71 9.20
N ILE A 196 -12.73 -10.39 9.98
CA ILE A 196 -13.05 -9.00 10.30
C ILE A 196 -12.90 -8.84 11.82
N LYS A 197 -12.11 -7.86 12.24
CA LYS A 197 -11.91 -7.51 13.65
C LYS A 197 -12.46 -6.12 13.96
N ASP A 198 -12.90 -5.94 15.21
CA ASP A 198 -13.10 -4.60 15.77
C ASP A 198 -11.77 -4.02 16.27
N PHE A 199 -11.80 -2.76 16.75
CA PHE A 199 -10.60 -2.11 17.27
C PHE A 199 -10.10 -2.64 18.62
N ASP A 200 -10.87 -3.48 19.31
CA ASP A 200 -10.43 -4.14 20.54
C ASP A 200 -9.85 -5.54 20.24
N SER A 201 -9.57 -5.81 18.95
CA SER A 201 -9.00 -7.06 18.43
C SER A 201 -9.93 -8.26 18.54
N ASN A 202 -11.23 -8.06 18.75
CA ASN A 202 -12.20 -9.15 18.74
C ASN A 202 -12.55 -9.50 17.29
N ILE A 203 -12.56 -10.79 16.97
CA ILE A 203 -13.10 -11.27 15.70
C ILE A 203 -14.61 -11.09 15.72
N ILE A 204 -15.11 -10.27 14.81
CA ILE A 204 -16.55 -10.04 14.61
C ILE A 204 -17.12 -10.92 13.50
N GLU A 205 -16.28 -11.34 12.55
CA GLU A 205 -16.68 -12.22 11.45
C GLU A 205 -15.48 -13.04 10.95
N GLU A 206 -15.76 -14.28 10.55
CA GLU A 206 -14.84 -15.16 9.84
C GLU A 206 -15.59 -15.84 8.68
N ARG A 207 -15.05 -15.78 7.47
CA ARG A 207 -15.62 -16.41 6.26
C ARG A 207 -14.53 -17.02 5.40
N LEU A 208 -14.86 -18.10 4.69
CA LEU A 208 -14.00 -18.65 3.64
C LEU A 208 -13.91 -17.66 2.48
N GLY A 209 -12.71 -17.45 1.96
CA GLY A 209 -12.47 -16.70 0.74
C GLY A 209 -11.41 -15.62 0.90
N SER A 210 -10.89 -15.17 -0.25
CA SER A 210 -9.89 -14.11 -0.34
C SER A 210 -10.53 -12.82 -0.86
N LEU A 211 -10.18 -11.68 -0.26
CA LEU A 211 -10.66 -10.39 -0.72
C LEU A 211 -9.81 -9.89 -1.90
N HIS A 212 -10.48 -9.57 -3.01
CA HIS A 212 -9.89 -9.01 -4.21
C HIS A 212 -10.54 -7.66 -4.54
N GLN A 213 -9.74 -6.61 -4.68
CA GLN A 213 -10.23 -5.31 -5.13
C GLN A 213 -10.18 -5.21 -6.66
N SER A 214 -11.32 -5.00 -7.31
CA SER A 214 -11.38 -4.76 -8.74
C SER A 214 -10.95 -3.33 -9.11
N PRO A 215 -10.59 -3.05 -10.37
CA PRO A 215 -10.14 -1.71 -10.79
C PRO A 215 -11.15 -0.59 -10.52
N ASP A 216 -12.45 -0.90 -10.49
CA ASP A 216 -13.50 0.07 -10.14
C ASP A 216 -13.58 0.38 -8.62
N GLY A 217 -12.72 -0.23 -7.80
CA GLY A 217 -12.63 -0.05 -6.36
C GLY A 217 -13.47 -1.04 -5.54
N THR A 218 -14.33 -1.85 -6.19
CA THR A 218 -15.21 -2.81 -5.51
C THR A 218 -14.40 -3.96 -4.92
N TRP A 219 -14.72 -4.37 -3.69
CA TRP A 219 -14.15 -5.57 -3.06
C TRP A 219 -15.03 -6.79 -3.32
N TRP A 220 -14.41 -7.87 -3.76
CA TRP A 220 -15.03 -9.17 -4.04
C TRP A 220 -14.42 -10.23 -3.13
N LEU A 221 -15.27 -11.06 -2.53
CA LEU A 221 -14.84 -12.26 -1.82
C LEU A 221 -14.86 -13.44 -2.81
N ALA A 222 -13.70 -14.00 -3.10
CA ALA A 222 -13.50 -15.11 -4.04
C ALA A 222 -13.44 -16.46 -3.33
#